data_AF-K0SPH5-F1
#
_entry.id   AF-K0SPH5-F1
#
_cell.length_a   1.000
_cell.length_b   1.000
_cell.length_c   1.000
_cell.angle_alpha   90.00
_cell.angle_beta   90.00
_cell.angle_gamma   90.00
#
_symmetry.space_group_name_H-M   'P 1'
#
loop_
_entity.id
_entity.type
_entity.pdbx_description
1 polymer ?
#
loop_
_entity_poly.entity_id
_entity_poly.type
_entity_poly.pdbx_seq_one_letter_code
_entity_poly.pdbx_strand_id
1 'polypeptide(L)'
;RPRPPSSSTPGKEGEHCSNLAEVQLSEGLETIGNNTFYDCKALQQVIIPSRITKLGHGAFSYCSNLASVQLHHGLEIIEYRAFYECTALRNVTLPSSVTELGVWAFDGCTNLTEMILLGGKKLLNQGFLKRGLSSGRGVLNQQALHEMIGHGSALRDCPATNAFPHCPLTTLKISVPRALSERMERLPRECRLSIEQRVHDLRRLELTQDGNILTCFPLIRMPSDWNSVEDTNDETAESLHQVLKLISFHELKESSILIELAMWKSSLVKEGARADCRTSVPDPAKSLVMEYCGFTGFLEPSIEGA
;
A
#
# COMPACT_ATOMS: atom_id res chain seq x y z
N ARG A 1 -36.28 19.32 -16.98
CA ARG A 1 -35.35 18.79 -18.02
C ARG A 1 -34.30 19.87 -18.29
N PRO A 2 -33.11 19.83 -17.65
CA PRO A 2 -32.07 20.81 -17.94
C PRO A 2 -31.21 20.32 -19.11
N ARG A 3 -30.86 21.25 -20.01
CA ARG A 3 -29.94 21.07 -21.14
C ARG A 3 -28.49 21.08 -20.64
N PRO A 4 -27.55 20.45 -21.36
CA PRO A 4 -26.14 20.43 -20.94
C PRO A 4 -25.49 21.79 -21.24
N PRO A 5 -24.55 22.28 -20.40
CA PRO A 5 -23.73 23.41 -20.78
C PRO A 5 -22.59 22.94 -21.70
N SER A 6 -22.56 23.53 -22.88
CA SER A 6 -21.49 23.45 -23.86
C SER A 6 -20.26 24.24 -23.40
N SER A 7 -19.09 23.69 -23.72
CA SER A 7 -17.73 24.22 -23.66
C SER A 7 -17.52 25.75 -23.62
N SER A 8 -16.47 26.13 -22.87
CA SER A 8 -15.60 27.31 -22.97
C SER A 8 -15.96 28.58 -22.17
N THR A 9 -15.37 28.70 -20.98
CA THR A 9 -14.62 29.87 -20.47
C THR A 9 -13.98 29.52 -19.11
N PRO A 10 -12.65 29.61 -18.93
CA PRO A 10 -12.01 29.49 -17.63
C PRO A 10 -11.89 30.90 -17.04
N GLY A 11 -12.83 31.30 -16.21
CA GLY A 11 -12.76 32.56 -15.50
C GLY A 11 -14.10 32.91 -14.89
N LYS A 12 -14.12 33.09 -13.56
CA LYS A 12 -15.23 33.59 -12.73
C LYS A 12 -16.13 32.58 -12.00
N GLU A 13 -15.61 31.42 -11.57
CA GLU A 13 -16.27 30.63 -10.52
C GLU A 13 -15.44 30.49 -9.22
N GLY A 14 -14.17 30.91 -9.19
CA GLY A 14 -13.27 30.74 -8.04
C GLY A 14 -13.12 31.93 -7.07
N GLU A 15 -13.77 33.07 -7.30
CA GLU A 15 -13.51 34.30 -6.51
C GLU A 15 -14.18 34.32 -5.12
N HIS A 16 -14.99 33.32 -4.76
CA HIS A 16 -15.89 33.40 -3.60
C HIS A 16 -15.41 32.71 -2.31
N CYS A 17 -14.27 31.99 -2.33
CA CYS A 17 -13.84 31.17 -1.19
C CYS A 17 -12.51 31.61 -0.57
N SER A 18 -12.16 32.89 -0.65
CA SER A 18 -10.90 33.44 -0.12
C SER A 18 -10.77 33.41 1.42
N ASN A 19 -11.87 33.12 2.15
CA ASN A 19 -11.90 33.07 3.62
C ASN A 19 -12.34 31.71 4.20
N LEU A 20 -12.56 30.69 3.36
CA LEU A 20 -13.08 29.40 3.78
C LEU A 20 -11.96 28.52 4.35
N ALA A 21 -11.71 28.61 5.66
CA ALA A 21 -10.60 27.91 6.32
C ALA A 21 -10.83 26.40 6.51
N GLU A 22 -12.10 26.01 6.74
CA GLU A 22 -12.54 24.64 6.96
C GLU A 22 -13.83 24.41 6.16
N VAL A 23 -13.92 23.27 5.47
CA VAL A 23 -15.14 22.85 4.78
C VAL A 23 -15.66 21.59 5.44
N GLN A 24 -16.80 21.73 6.13
CA GLN A 24 -17.59 20.58 6.59
C GLN A 24 -18.58 20.21 5.50
N LEU A 25 -18.19 19.25 4.66
CA LEU A 25 -19.06 18.69 3.64
C LEU A 25 -20.07 17.76 4.31
N SER A 26 -21.36 17.89 3.98
CA SER A 26 -22.40 17.03 4.54
C SER A 26 -22.28 15.59 4.04
N GLU A 27 -22.59 14.60 4.89
CA GLU A 27 -22.62 13.16 4.52
C GLU A 27 -23.62 12.81 3.41
N GLY A 28 -24.55 13.71 3.08
CA GLY A 28 -25.48 13.57 1.95
C GLY A 28 -24.93 14.07 0.61
N LEU A 29 -23.71 14.63 0.58
CA LEU A 29 -23.11 15.14 -0.64
C LEU A 29 -22.69 13.99 -1.56
N GLU A 30 -23.27 13.92 -2.75
CA GLU A 30 -23.00 12.83 -3.70
C GLU A 30 -21.83 13.12 -4.63
N THR A 31 -21.52 14.40 -4.88
CA THR A 31 -20.48 14.78 -5.85
C THR A 31 -19.73 16.03 -5.42
N ILE A 32 -18.43 16.07 -5.70
CA ILE A 32 -17.63 17.30 -5.77
C ILE A 32 -17.33 17.52 -7.25
N GLY A 33 -18.00 18.51 -7.83
CA GLY A 33 -17.89 18.84 -9.25
C GLY A 33 -16.57 19.50 -9.62
N ASN A 34 -16.41 19.76 -10.91
CA ASN A 34 -15.23 20.41 -11.44
C ASN A 34 -15.03 21.79 -10.81
N ASN A 35 -13.79 22.10 -10.42
CA ASN A 35 -13.39 23.40 -9.87
C ASN A 35 -14.19 23.88 -8.64
N THR A 36 -14.89 22.98 -7.93
CA THR A 36 -15.80 23.34 -6.81
C THR A 36 -15.12 24.19 -5.73
N PHE A 37 -13.87 23.87 -5.40
CA PHE A 37 -13.03 24.59 -4.43
C PHE A 37 -11.81 25.21 -5.11
N TYR A 38 -11.92 25.59 -6.39
CA TYR A 38 -10.81 26.23 -7.10
C TYR A 38 -10.38 27.54 -6.41
N ASP A 39 -9.07 27.70 -6.21
CA ASP A 39 -8.42 28.86 -5.61
C ASP A 39 -8.92 29.22 -4.18
N CYS A 40 -9.41 28.23 -3.43
CA CYS A 40 -9.77 28.41 -2.01
C CYS A 40 -8.51 28.54 -1.14
N LYS A 41 -7.79 29.67 -1.24
CA LYS A 41 -6.49 29.87 -0.56
C LYS A 41 -6.58 29.86 0.96
N ALA A 42 -7.74 30.08 1.57
CA ALA A 42 -7.87 29.95 3.01
C ALA A 42 -8.02 28.49 3.47
N LEU A 43 -8.42 27.58 2.59
CA LEU A 43 -8.75 26.21 2.95
C LEU A 43 -7.51 25.47 3.45
N GLN A 44 -7.56 24.99 4.69
CA GLN A 44 -6.43 24.30 5.31
C GLN A 44 -6.61 22.79 5.36
N GLN A 45 -7.86 22.34 5.53
CA GLN A 45 -8.18 20.94 5.69
C GLN A 45 -9.50 20.62 4.99
N VAL A 46 -9.58 19.44 4.40
CA VAL A 46 -10.83 18.91 3.88
C VAL A 46 -10.96 17.42 4.22
N ILE A 47 -12.14 17.05 4.68
CA ILE A 47 -12.56 15.67 4.87
C ILE A 47 -13.55 15.37 3.75
N ILE A 48 -13.28 14.37 2.92
CA ILE A 48 -14.15 13.95 1.84
C ILE A 48 -15.23 13.00 2.39
N PRO A 49 -16.53 13.35 2.34
CA PRO A 49 -17.63 12.51 2.79
C PRO A 49 -17.67 11.13 2.16
N SER A 50 -18.19 10.16 2.92
CA SER A 50 -18.21 8.73 2.59
C SER A 50 -18.93 8.36 1.27
N ARG A 51 -19.81 9.23 0.76
CA ARG A 51 -20.60 8.99 -0.46
C ARG A 51 -19.94 9.44 -1.75
N ILE A 52 -18.82 10.17 -1.69
CA ILE A 52 -18.21 10.79 -2.86
C ILE A 52 -17.32 9.77 -3.56
N THR A 53 -17.78 9.25 -4.69
CA THR A 53 -16.98 8.28 -5.46
C THR A 53 -15.97 8.97 -6.39
N LYS A 54 -16.11 10.28 -6.63
CA LYS A 54 -15.31 11.02 -7.62
C LYS A 54 -15.02 12.46 -7.20
N LEU A 55 -13.75 12.87 -7.33
CA LEU A 55 -13.34 14.27 -7.30
C LEU A 55 -13.22 14.80 -8.73
N GLY A 56 -13.98 15.84 -9.05
CA GLY A 56 -14.01 16.44 -10.38
C GLY A 56 -12.70 17.13 -10.80
N HIS A 57 -12.57 17.40 -12.10
CA HIS A 57 -11.47 18.14 -12.68
C HIS A 57 -11.18 19.43 -11.89
N GLY A 58 -9.95 19.57 -11.40
CA GLY A 58 -9.51 20.77 -10.70
C GLY A 58 -10.27 21.09 -9.40
N ALA A 59 -10.94 20.11 -8.79
CA ALA A 59 -11.83 20.31 -7.64
C ALA A 59 -11.23 21.17 -6.52
N PHE A 60 -9.94 21.02 -6.22
CA PHE A 60 -9.18 21.76 -5.21
C PHE A 60 -7.94 22.45 -5.80
N SER A 61 -7.91 22.73 -7.11
CA SER A 61 -6.74 23.39 -7.72
C SER A 61 -6.47 24.76 -7.06
N TYR A 62 -5.19 25.09 -6.86
CA TYR A 62 -4.69 26.33 -6.26
C TYR A 62 -5.17 26.58 -4.81
N CYS A 63 -5.62 25.55 -4.09
CA CYS A 63 -5.81 25.63 -2.64
C CYS A 63 -4.45 25.64 -1.92
N SER A 64 -3.70 26.73 -2.04
CA SER A 64 -2.28 26.78 -1.67
C SER A 64 -2.00 26.54 -0.19
N ASN A 65 -2.97 26.76 0.70
CA ASN A 65 -2.88 26.49 2.13
C ASN A 65 -3.48 25.12 2.55
N LEU A 66 -4.00 24.33 1.62
CA LEU A 66 -4.57 23.00 1.92
C LEU A 66 -3.45 22.07 2.37
N ALA A 67 -3.35 21.87 3.68
CA ALA A 67 -2.29 21.11 4.32
C ALA A 67 -2.68 19.65 4.60
N SER A 68 -3.98 19.36 4.72
CA SER A 68 -4.49 18.02 5.01
C SER A 68 -5.72 17.68 4.18
N VAL A 69 -5.71 16.50 3.57
CA VAL A 69 -6.85 15.91 2.88
C VAL A 69 -7.13 14.53 3.49
N GLN A 70 -8.36 14.27 3.91
CA GLN A 70 -8.79 12.95 4.35
C GLN A 70 -9.70 12.35 3.28
N LEU A 71 -9.20 11.32 2.59
CA LEU A 71 -9.93 10.59 1.57
C LEU A 71 -10.57 9.35 2.19
N HIS A 72 -11.87 9.16 1.99
CA HIS A 72 -12.58 8.01 2.56
C HIS A 72 -12.40 6.73 1.73
N HIS A 73 -12.61 5.59 2.38
CA HIS A 73 -12.71 4.30 1.72
C HIS A 73 -14.01 4.28 0.88
N GLY A 74 -13.90 4.30 -0.44
CA GLY A 74 -15.02 4.46 -1.36
C GLY A 74 -14.80 5.50 -2.45
N LEU A 75 -13.78 6.35 -2.31
CA LEU A 75 -13.35 7.23 -3.39
C LEU A 75 -12.68 6.40 -4.49
N GLU A 76 -13.17 6.51 -5.73
CA GLU A 76 -12.74 5.69 -6.87
C GLU A 76 -11.90 6.48 -7.86
N ILE A 77 -12.24 7.76 -8.09
CA ILE A 77 -11.66 8.58 -9.15
C ILE A 77 -11.20 9.92 -8.59
N ILE A 78 -9.95 10.27 -8.85
CA ILE A 78 -9.39 11.61 -8.65
C ILE A 78 -9.04 12.15 -10.04
N GLU A 79 -9.81 13.11 -10.56
CA GLU A 79 -9.61 13.58 -11.93
C GLU A 79 -8.39 14.49 -12.12
N TYR A 80 -8.16 14.86 -13.39
CA TYR A 80 -7.13 15.78 -13.82
C TYR A 80 -7.04 17.03 -12.92
N ARG A 81 -5.83 17.33 -12.46
CA ARG A 81 -5.51 18.49 -11.63
C ARG A 81 -6.33 18.66 -10.35
N ALA A 82 -6.97 17.61 -9.82
CA ALA A 82 -7.84 17.71 -8.65
C ALA A 82 -7.22 18.47 -7.46
N PHE A 83 -5.92 18.33 -7.22
CA PHE A 83 -5.12 19.02 -6.18
C PHE A 83 -3.92 19.79 -6.75
N TYR A 84 -4.05 20.30 -7.99
CA TYR A 84 -2.99 21.09 -8.64
C TYR A 84 -2.57 22.30 -7.79
N GLU A 85 -1.27 22.55 -7.63
CA GLU A 85 -0.72 23.69 -6.87
C GLU A 85 -1.23 23.80 -5.42
N CYS A 86 -1.57 22.68 -4.78
CA CYS A 86 -1.82 22.61 -3.34
C CYS A 86 -0.49 22.62 -2.56
N THR A 87 0.20 23.75 -2.57
CA THR A 87 1.59 23.87 -2.10
C THR A 87 1.79 23.53 -0.63
N ALA A 88 0.77 23.63 0.23
CA ALA A 88 0.88 23.28 1.65
C ALA A 88 0.69 21.78 1.94
N LEU A 89 0.23 20.98 0.96
CA LEU A 89 -0.09 19.57 1.16
C LEU A 89 1.19 18.77 1.37
N ARG A 90 1.29 18.08 2.51
CA ARG A 90 2.52 17.38 2.92
C ARG A 90 2.47 15.87 2.74
N ASN A 91 1.34 15.28 3.14
CA ASN A 91 1.15 13.85 3.17
C ASN A 91 -0.22 13.54 2.58
N VAL A 92 -0.29 12.53 1.72
CA VAL A 92 -1.55 12.04 1.15
C VAL A 92 -1.60 10.53 1.27
N THR A 93 -2.74 10.02 1.75
CA THR A 93 -3.03 8.58 1.76
C THR A 93 -4.17 8.30 0.79
N LEU A 94 -3.87 7.62 -0.33
CA LEU A 94 -4.88 7.18 -1.27
C LEU A 94 -5.51 5.86 -0.79
N PRO A 95 -6.86 5.78 -0.70
CA PRO A 95 -7.54 4.56 -0.32
C PRO A 95 -7.49 3.51 -1.44
N SER A 96 -7.66 2.24 -1.07
CA SER A 96 -7.60 1.10 -2.03
C SER A 96 -8.72 1.05 -3.05
N SER A 97 -9.74 1.88 -2.85
CA SER A 97 -10.83 2.06 -3.80
C SER A 97 -10.41 2.92 -5.00
N VAL A 98 -9.35 3.73 -4.91
CA VAL A 98 -8.94 4.59 -6.03
C VAL A 98 -8.40 3.73 -7.16
N THR A 99 -9.14 3.70 -8.26
CA THR A 99 -8.79 2.97 -9.49
C THR A 99 -8.25 3.88 -10.58
N GLU A 100 -8.60 5.16 -10.53
CA GLU A 100 -8.19 6.15 -11.53
C GLU A 100 -7.62 7.39 -10.85
N LEU A 101 -6.36 7.69 -11.20
CA LEU A 101 -5.66 8.88 -10.76
C LEU A 101 -5.30 9.73 -11.99
N GLY A 102 -5.91 10.90 -12.06
CA GLY A 102 -5.84 11.79 -13.21
C GLY A 102 -4.46 12.40 -13.40
N VAL A 103 -4.18 12.76 -14.65
CA VAL A 103 -2.94 13.44 -15.03
C VAL A 103 -2.81 14.74 -14.24
N TRP A 104 -1.63 14.97 -13.66
CA TRP A 104 -1.30 16.15 -12.87
C TRP A 104 -2.20 16.37 -11.64
N ALA A 105 -2.86 15.33 -11.13
CA ALA A 105 -3.73 15.41 -9.98
C ALA A 105 -3.09 16.13 -8.78
N PHE A 106 -1.79 15.96 -8.56
CA PHE A 106 -0.99 16.57 -7.49
C PHE A 106 0.19 17.40 -8.04
N ASP A 107 0.16 17.82 -9.31
CA ASP A 107 1.25 18.62 -9.88
C ASP A 107 1.42 19.95 -9.12
N GLY A 108 2.66 20.36 -8.90
CA GLY A 108 2.98 21.58 -8.14
C GLY A 108 2.77 21.48 -6.62
N CYS A 109 2.47 20.30 -6.07
CA CYS A 109 2.44 20.11 -4.61
C CYS A 109 3.87 20.08 -4.03
N THR A 110 4.49 21.26 -3.94
CA THR A 110 5.92 21.43 -3.63
C THR A 110 6.34 21.02 -2.22
N ASN A 111 5.40 20.85 -1.28
CA ASN A 111 5.67 20.30 0.05
C ASN A 111 5.24 18.83 0.23
N LEU A 112 4.76 18.15 -0.83
CA LEU A 112 4.29 16.77 -0.75
C LEU A 112 5.47 15.80 -0.62
N THR A 113 5.84 15.47 0.61
CA THR A 113 6.98 14.61 0.94
C THR A 113 6.61 13.14 1.11
N GLU A 114 5.34 12.85 1.38
CA GLU A 114 4.88 11.48 1.62
C GLU A 114 3.59 11.16 0.85
N MET A 115 3.60 10.03 0.16
CA MET A 115 2.44 9.49 -0.53
C MET A 115 2.30 8.00 -0.18
N ILE A 116 1.17 7.64 0.43
CA ILE A 116 0.85 6.27 0.83
C ILE A 116 -0.32 5.77 -0.03
N LEU A 117 -0.13 4.64 -0.69
CA LEU A 117 -1.16 3.93 -1.44
C LEU A 117 -1.64 2.74 -0.63
N LEU A 118 -2.87 2.80 -0.12
CA LEU A 118 -3.52 1.64 0.47
C LEU A 118 -3.97 0.78 -0.71
N GLY A 119 -3.32 -0.34 -1.03
CA GLY A 119 -3.60 -0.98 -2.34
C GLY A 119 -2.79 -2.22 -2.69
N GLY A 120 -2.02 -2.77 -1.74
CA GLY A 120 -1.09 -3.87 -1.99
C GLY A 120 -1.69 -5.17 -2.55
N LYS A 121 -3.01 -5.30 -2.66
CA LYS A 121 -3.65 -6.48 -3.29
C LYS A 121 -3.19 -6.67 -4.73
N LYS A 122 -2.99 -5.57 -5.48
CA LYS A 122 -2.48 -5.66 -6.86
C LYS A 122 -0.95 -5.80 -6.92
N LEU A 123 -0.24 -5.52 -5.83
CA LEU A 123 1.22 -5.48 -5.75
C LEU A 123 1.85 -6.88 -5.85
N LEU A 124 1.28 -7.86 -5.13
CA LEU A 124 1.75 -9.25 -5.15
C LEU A 124 1.06 -10.02 -6.28
N ASN A 125 1.84 -10.55 -7.24
CA ASN A 125 1.30 -11.42 -8.27
C ASN A 125 1.09 -12.86 -7.74
N GLN A 126 0.29 -13.68 -8.45
CA GLN A 126 0.07 -15.09 -8.03
C GLN A 126 1.36 -15.92 -8.02
N GLY A 127 2.37 -15.53 -8.81
CA GLY A 127 3.67 -16.18 -8.85
C GLY A 127 4.44 -16.01 -7.53
N PHE A 128 4.46 -14.80 -6.98
CA PHE A 128 5.09 -14.44 -5.71
C PHE A 128 4.53 -15.29 -4.56
N LEU A 129 3.20 -15.45 -4.50
CA LEU A 129 2.54 -16.25 -3.47
C LEU A 129 2.73 -17.76 -3.63
N LYS A 130 2.92 -18.26 -4.86
CA LYS A 130 3.01 -19.71 -5.15
C LYS A 130 4.44 -20.25 -5.20
N ARG A 131 5.43 -19.43 -5.57
CA ARG A 131 6.80 -19.87 -5.89
C ARG A 131 7.91 -19.10 -5.17
N GLY A 132 7.60 -18.01 -4.46
CA GLY A 132 8.63 -17.14 -3.88
C GLY A 132 9.54 -16.50 -4.95
N LEU A 133 10.80 -16.22 -4.60
CA LEU A 133 11.81 -15.58 -5.48
C LEU A 133 12.40 -16.52 -6.57
N SER A 134 11.75 -17.63 -6.93
CA SER A 134 12.38 -18.74 -7.67
C SER A 134 12.77 -18.45 -9.14
N SER A 135 12.61 -17.23 -9.63
CA SER A 135 13.11 -16.79 -10.93
C SER A 135 13.22 -15.28 -10.92
N GLY A 136 14.43 -14.75 -10.70
CA GLY A 136 14.69 -13.31 -10.71
C GLY A 136 14.12 -12.62 -11.95
N ARG A 137 13.63 -11.38 -11.75
CA ARG A 137 12.82 -10.51 -12.61
C ARG A 137 11.29 -10.67 -12.49
N GLY A 138 10.65 -9.56 -12.11
CA GLY A 138 9.22 -9.34 -12.28
C GLY A 138 8.35 -9.98 -11.20
N VAL A 139 8.89 -10.10 -9.98
CA VAL A 139 8.18 -10.77 -8.88
C VAL A 139 7.02 -9.93 -8.35
N LEU A 140 7.14 -8.60 -8.40
CA LEU A 140 6.06 -7.67 -8.12
C LEU A 140 5.35 -7.24 -9.41
N ASN A 141 4.08 -6.88 -9.30
CA ASN A 141 3.28 -6.48 -10.45
C ASN A 141 3.64 -5.06 -10.90
N GLN A 142 4.62 -4.95 -11.81
CA GLN A 142 5.09 -3.68 -12.34
C GLN A 142 3.99 -2.90 -13.08
N GLN A 143 3.09 -3.59 -13.78
CA GLN A 143 1.94 -2.94 -14.40
C GLN A 143 1.04 -2.27 -13.35
N ALA A 144 0.75 -2.95 -12.24
CA ALA A 144 -0.03 -2.36 -11.16
C ALA A 144 0.68 -1.18 -10.50
N LEU A 145 2.01 -1.23 -10.35
CA LEU A 145 2.81 -0.10 -9.85
C LEU A 145 2.69 1.12 -10.77
N HIS A 146 2.77 0.93 -12.09
CA HIS A 146 2.59 2.01 -13.06
C HIS A 146 1.14 2.53 -13.11
N GLU A 147 0.14 1.65 -13.09
CA GLU A 147 -1.27 2.05 -13.02
C GLU A 147 -1.54 2.91 -11.77
N MET A 148 -0.95 2.56 -10.64
CA MET A 148 -1.10 3.27 -9.36
C MET A 148 -0.54 4.70 -9.36
N ILE A 149 0.43 5.01 -10.22
CA ILE A 149 0.98 6.37 -10.37
C ILE A 149 0.29 7.18 -11.49
N GLY A 150 -0.79 6.65 -12.06
CA GLY A 150 -1.64 7.34 -13.04
C GLY A 150 -1.48 6.87 -14.49
N HIS A 151 -0.74 5.79 -14.78
CA HIS A 151 -0.50 5.33 -16.16
C HIS A 151 -1.65 4.50 -16.78
N GLY A 152 -2.81 4.42 -16.10
CA GLY A 152 -3.95 3.58 -16.49
C GLY A 152 -5.07 4.30 -17.25
N SER A 153 -5.05 4.18 -18.58
CA SER A 153 -6.17 4.23 -19.56
C SER A 153 -7.28 5.29 -19.42
N ALA A 154 -7.11 6.51 -19.96
CA ALA A 154 -8.26 7.31 -20.43
C ALA A 154 -7.96 8.40 -21.50
N LEU A 155 -6.72 8.66 -21.91
CA LEU A 155 -6.44 9.58 -23.02
C LEU A 155 -5.43 8.95 -23.96
N ARG A 156 -5.91 8.40 -25.09
CA ARG A 156 -5.07 7.79 -26.15
C ARG A 156 -4.06 8.76 -26.79
N ASP A 157 -4.12 10.05 -26.49
CA ASP A 157 -3.33 11.09 -27.16
C ASP A 157 -2.38 11.87 -26.24
N CYS A 158 -2.15 11.44 -24.99
CA CYS A 158 -1.19 12.11 -24.09
C CYS A 158 -0.22 11.09 -23.48
N PRO A 159 1.03 11.04 -23.97
CA PRO A 159 2.02 10.09 -23.47
C PRO A 159 2.36 10.35 -21.99
N ALA A 160 2.35 11.60 -21.50
CA ALA A 160 2.73 11.93 -20.12
C ALA A 160 1.56 11.79 -19.11
N THR A 161 1.41 10.60 -18.53
CA THR A 161 0.39 10.30 -17.51
C THR A 161 1.01 10.23 -16.11
N ASN A 162 1.49 11.37 -15.59
CA ASN A 162 2.08 11.45 -14.25
C ASN A 162 1.16 12.26 -13.33
N ALA A 163 0.80 11.68 -12.19
CA ALA A 163 -0.08 12.34 -11.23
C ALA A 163 0.64 13.38 -10.35
N PHE A 164 1.95 13.26 -10.12
CA PHE A 164 2.70 14.09 -9.18
C PHE A 164 3.99 14.71 -9.78
N PRO A 165 3.95 15.38 -10.95
CA PRO A 165 5.06 16.20 -11.40
C PRO A 165 5.33 17.34 -10.40
N HIS A 166 6.55 17.88 -10.42
CA HIS A 166 7.00 18.99 -9.56
C HIS A 166 6.78 18.80 -8.04
N CYS A 167 6.49 17.59 -7.57
CA CYS A 167 6.47 17.24 -6.14
C CYS A 167 7.89 16.89 -5.67
N PRO A 168 8.26 17.03 -4.39
CA PRO A 168 9.55 16.61 -3.85
C PRO A 168 9.62 15.11 -3.50
N LEU A 169 8.61 14.31 -3.87
CA LEU A 169 8.55 12.86 -3.62
C LEU A 169 9.80 12.13 -4.15
N THR A 170 10.42 11.34 -3.28
CA THR A 170 11.56 10.45 -3.59
C THR A 170 11.19 8.97 -3.49
N THR A 171 10.18 8.65 -2.69
CA THR A 171 9.69 7.29 -2.49
C THR A 171 8.17 7.24 -2.51
N LEU A 172 7.61 6.21 -3.13
CA LEU A 172 6.20 5.88 -3.07
C LEU A 172 5.98 4.75 -2.06
N LYS A 173 5.18 5.00 -1.02
CA LYS A 173 4.85 4.00 -0.01
C LYS A 173 3.58 3.26 -0.43
N ILE A 174 3.59 1.94 -0.37
CA ILE A 174 2.43 1.11 -0.70
C ILE A 174 2.17 0.18 0.47
N SER A 175 0.93 0.11 0.95
CA SER A 175 0.58 -0.84 2.02
C SER A 175 0.69 -2.26 1.50
N VAL A 176 1.23 -3.19 2.31
CA VAL A 176 1.15 -4.62 1.98
C VAL A 176 -0.31 -5.06 1.86
N PRO A 177 -0.60 -6.12 1.09
CA PRO A 177 -1.95 -6.65 1.02
C PRO A 177 -2.48 -7.06 2.39
N ARG A 178 -3.74 -6.71 2.67
CA ARG A 178 -4.46 -7.01 3.92
C ARG A 178 -4.33 -8.48 4.36
N ALA A 179 -4.28 -9.42 3.43
CA ALA A 179 -4.08 -10.84 3.75
C ALA A 179 -2.78 -11.11 4.53
N LEU A 180 -1.72 -10.33 4.31
CA LEU A 180 -0.46 -10.44 5.04
C LEU A 180 -0.63 -9.88 6.46
N SER A 181 -1.22 -8.69 6.60
CA SER A 181 -1.54 -8.09 7.91
C SER A 181 -2.42 -9.01 8.75
N GLU A 182 -3.47 -9.60 8.16
CA GLU A 182 -4.36 -10.54 8.85
C GLU A 182 -3.63 -11.81 9.31
N ARG A 183 -2.61 -12.28 8.58
CA ARG A 183 -1.79 -13.41 9.03
C ARG A 183 -0.95 -13.01 10.24
N MET A 184 -0.36 -11.81 10.25
CA MET A 184 0.38 -11.29 11.42
C MET A 184 -0.52 -11.07 12.65
N GLU A 185 -1.76 -10.62 12.45
CA GLU A 185 -2.72 -10.43 13.54
C GLU A 185 -3.12 -11.75 14.20
N ARG A 186 -3.24 -12.84 13.43
CA ARG A 186 -3.55 -14.18 13.95
C ARG A 186 -2.46 -14.76 14.83
N LEU A 187 -1.21 -14.30 14.68
CA LEU A 187 -0.09 -14.79 15.47
C LEU A 187 -0.13 -14.26 16.92
N PRO A 188 0.41 -15.02 17.88
CA PRO A 188 0.60 -14.55 19.26
C PRO A 188 1.41 -13.26 19.29
N ARG A 189 1.12 -12.42 20.30
CA ARG A 189 1.75 -11.11 20.47
C ARG A 189 3.28 -11.17 20.46
N GLU A 190 3.88 -12.16 21.12
CA GLU A 190 5.34 -12.34 21.17
C GLU A 190 5.94 -12.64 19.79
N CYS A 191 5.26 -13.47 18.99
CA CYS A 191 5.69 -13.77 17.63
C CYS A 191 5.56 -12.53 16.73
N ARG A 192 4.48 -11.77 16.88
CA ARG A 192 4.27 -10.53 16.15
C ARG A 192 5.35 -9.49 16.43
N LEU A 193 5.67 -9.26 17.70
CA LEU A 193 6.76 -8.35 18.10
C LEU A 193 8.11 -8.78 17.53
N SER A 194 8.38 -10.09 17.50
CA SER A 194 9.62 -10.62 16.88
C SER A 194 9.66 -10.35 15.37
N ILE A 195 8.53 -10.47 14.66
CA ILE A 195 8.44 -10.14 13.23
C ILE A 195 8.61 -8.64 13.02
N GLU A 196 7.91 -7.80 13.79
CA GLU A 196 7.98 -6.34 13.71
C GLU A 196 9.40 -5.82 13.92
N GLN A 197 10.13 -6.35 14.91
CA GLN A 197 11.55 -6.03 15.13
C GLN A 197 12.40 -6.36 13.90
N ARG A 198 12.19 -7.53 13.30
CA ARG A 198 12.94 -7.92 12.10
C ARG A 198 12.56 -7.10 10.88
N VAL A 199 11.30 -6.67 10.75
CA VAL A 199 10.84 -5.79 9.65
C VAL A 199 11.60 -4.46 9.66
N HIS A 200 11.95 -3.93 10.83
CA HIS A 200 12.75 -2.70 10.93
C HIS A 200 14.16 -2.82 10.33
N ASP A 201 14.74 -4.03 10.31
CA ASP A 201 16.06 -4.28 9.76
C ASP A 201 16.02 -4.54 8.23
N LEU A 202 14.82 -4.70 7.66
CA LEU A 202 14.66 -4.99 6.24
C LEU A 202 14.66 -3.72 5.39
N ARG A 203 15.28 -3.82 4.22
CA ARG A 203 15.34 -2.72 3.27
C ARG A 203 13.95 -2.46 2.68
N ARG A 204 13.67 -1.21 2.34
CA ARG A 204 12.46 -0.80 1.62
C ARG A 204 11.15 -1.15 2.34
N LEU A 205 11.19 -1.47 3.64
CA LEU A 205 10.02 -1.69 4.46
C LEU A 205 9.95 -0.65 5.58
N GLU A 206 8.75 -0.27 5.94
CA GLU A 206 8.46 0.63 7.05
C GLU A 206 7.26 0.10 7.82
N LEU A 207 7.35 0.10 9.15
CA LEU A 207 6.25 -0.31 10.02
C LEU A 207 5.54 0.94 10.55
N THR A 208 4.23 1.05 10.31
CA THR A 208 3.43 2.14 10.86
C THR A 208 3.11 1.90 12.34
N GLN A 209 2.68 2.94 13.04
CA GLN A 209 2.25 2.85 14.45
C GLN A 209 1.09 1.87 14.66
N ASP A 210 0.25 1.69 13.62
CA ASP A 210 -0.87 0.76 13.63
C ASP A 210 -0.46 -0.69 13.30
N GLY A 211 0.84 -0.97 13.15
CA GLY A 211 1.36 -2.30 12.84
C GLY A 211 1.25 -2.70 11.36
N ASN A 212 0.92 -1.76 10.46
CA ASN A 212 0.89 -2.03 9.02
C ASN A 212 2.29 -1.92 8.42
N ILE A 213 2.61 -2.83 7.50
CA ILE A 213 3.86 -2.78 6.75
C ILE A 213 3.63 -1.98 5.46
N LEU A 214 4.48 -0.98 5.23
CA LEU A 214 4.57 -0.22 4.00
C LEU A 214 5.82 -0.66 3.24
N THR A 215 5.68 -0.80 1.93
CA THR A 215 6.79 -1.02 1.00
C THR A 215 7.16 0.31 0.34
N CYS A 216 8.42 0.69 0.41
CA CYS A 216 8.92 1.99 -0.02
C CYS A 216 9.67 1.86 -1.35
N PHE A 217 9.01 2.19 -2.45
CA PHE A 217 9.61 2.13 -3.79
C PHE A 217 10.28 3.45 -4.15
N PRO A 218 11.53 3.45 -4.63
CA PRO A 218 12.15 4.64 -5.22
C PRO A 218 11.34 5.18 -6.39
N LEU A 219 11.19 6.50 -6.44
CA LEU A 219 10.67 7.20 -7.61
C LEU A 219 11.82 7.65 -8.49
N ILE A 220 11.91 7.09 -9.70
CA ILE A 220 12.91 7.44 -10.70
C ILE A 220 12.32 8.53 -11.60
N ARG A 221 12.92 9.72 -11.57
CA ARG A 221 12.52 10.84 -12.43
C ARG A 221 13.25 10.76 -13.76
N MET A 222 12.48 10.64 -14.84
CA MET A 222 13.00 10.67 -16.19
C MET A 222 13.01 12.11 -16.73
N PRO A 223 13.91 12.44 -17.68
CA PRO A 223 14.01 13.78 -18.27
C PRO A 223 12.74 14.29 -18.97
N SER A 224 11.76 13.41 -19.23
CA SER A 224 10.50 13.72 -19.91
C SER A 224 9.34 14.09 -18.97
N ASP A 225 9.60 14.36 -17.69
CA ASP A 225 8.61 14.49 -16.59
C ASP A 225 7.86 13.19 -16.25
N TRP A 226 8.42 12.06 -16.69
CA TRP A 226 7.88 10.73 -16.39
C TRP A 226 8.50 10.21 -15.11
N ASN A 227 7.66 9.78 -14.17
CA ASN A 227 8.10 9.03 -13.00
C ASN A 227 7.94 7.53 -13.27
N SER A 228 9.00 6.76 -13.05
CA SER A 228 8.96 5.30 -12.99
C SER A 228 9.03 4.86 -11.53
N VAL A 229 8.24 3.84 -11.19
CA VAL A 229 8.32 3.14 -9.90
C VAL A 229 8.83 1.75 -10.20
N GLU A 230 10.05 1.46 -9.77
CA GLU A 230 10.69 0.17 -10.01
C GLU A 230 11.21 -0.40 -8.70
N ASP A 231 11.00 -1.71 -8.52
CA ASP A 231 11.70 -2.44 -7.48
C ASP A 231 13.13 -2.71 -7.95
N THR A 232 14.04 -1.79 -7.64
CA THR A 232 15.42 -1.89 -8.08
C THR A 232 16.06 -3.14 -7.49
N ASN A 233 16.54 -4.04 -8.36
CA ASN A 233 17.16 -5.32 -7.99
C ASN A 233 16.26 -6.26 -7.15
N ASP A 234 14.93 -6.13 -7.24
CA ASP A 234 13.99 -6.95 -6.47
C ASP A 234 14.16 -6.83 -4.92
N GLU A 235 14.79 -5.75 -4.40
CA GLU A 235 15.06 -5.55 -2.96
C GLU A 235 13.78 -5.57 -2.11
N THR A 236 12.71 -4.95 -2.61
CA THR A 236 11.42 -4.86 -1.92
C THR A 236 10.74 -6.23 -1.93
N ALA A 237 10.77 -6.92 -3.07
CA ALA A 237 10.27 -8.28 -3.21
C ALA A 237 11.00 -9.25 -2.26
N GLU A 238 12.32 -9.12 -2.14
CA GLU A 238 13.12 -9.94 -1.24
C GLU A 238 12.75 -9.70 0.22
N SER A 239 12.63 -8.44 0.63
CA SER A 239 12.25 -8.06 1.98
C SER A 239 10.84 -8.55 2.33
N LEU A 240 9.87 -8.39 1.41
CA LEU A 240 8.52 -8.95 1.58
C LEU A 240 8.53 -10.47 1.66
N HIS A 241 9.36 -11.12 0.86
CA HIS A 241 9.51 -12.56 0.89
C HIS A 241 10.04 -13.00 2.26
N GLN A 242 11.06 -12.32 2.80
CA GLN A 242 11.58 -12.54 4.15
C GLN A 242 10.49 -12.41 5.22
N VAL A 243 9.65 -11.37 5.18
CA VAL A 243 8.51 -11.22 6.10
C VAL A 243 7.54 -12.40 6.00
N LEU A 244 7.19 -12.81 4.78
CA LEU A 244 6.35 -13.99 4.57
C LEU A 244 6.99 -15.27 5.10
N LYS A 245 8.33 -15.40 5.03
CA LYS A 245 9.05 -16.53 5.63
C LYS A 245 8.85 -16.56 7.14
N LEU A 246 9.00 -15.41 7.79
CA LEU A 246 8.85 -15.29 9.24
C LEU A 246 7.44 -15.62 9.69
N ILE A 247 6.43 -15.04 9.02
CA ILE A 247 5.02 -15.33 9.30
C ILE A 247 4.76 -16.82 9.16
N SER A 248 5.17 -17.42 8.02
CA SER A 248 4.93 -18.84 7.75
C SER A 248 5.66 -19.74 8.74
N PHE A 249 6.88 -19.38 9.17
CA PHE A 249 7.61 -20.09 10.22
C PHE A 249 6.84 -20.07 11.55
N HIS A 250 6.31 -18.92 11.96
CA HIS A 250 5.54 -18.82 13.19
C HIS A 250 4.19 -19.55 13.11
N GLU A 251 3.47 -19.43 11.98
CA GLU A 251 2.25 -20.20 11.73
C GLU A 251 2.50 -21.71 11.73
N LEU A 252 3.62 -22.16 11.16
CA LEU A 252 4.02 -23.55 11.16
C LEU A 252 4.50 -24.02 12.53
N LYS A 253 5.15 -23.17 13.33
CA LYS A 253 5.51 -23.50 14.70
C LYS A 253 4.26 -23.71 15.55
N GLU A 254 3.22 -22.90 15.35
CA GLU A 254 1.90 -23.13 15.95
C GLU A 254 1.23 -24.40 15.41
N SER A 255 1.38 -24.67 14.11
CA SER A 255 0.79 -25.84 13.44
C SER A 255 1.52 -27.15 13.72
N SER A 256 2.85 -27.13 13.93
CA SER A 256 3.67 -28.28 14.26
C SER A 256 3.46 -28.69 15.71
N ILE A 257 3.24 -27.72 16.60
CA ILE A 257 2.71 -27.97 17.95
C ILE A 257 1.33 -28.63 17.86
N LEU A 258 0.44 -28.19 16.96
CA LEU A 258 -0.89 -28.81 16.78
C LEU A 258 -0.82 -30.23 16.20
N ILE A 259 0.09 -30.51 15.27
CA ILE A 259 0.31 -31.85 14.71
C ILE A 259 0.99 -32.77 15.73
N GLU A 260 1.97 -32.27 16.50
CA GLU A 260 2.55 -33.01 17.62
C GLU A 260 1.54 -33.24 18.75
N LEU A 261 0.71 -32.26 19.11
CA LEU A 261 -0.40 -32.42 20.05
C LEU A 261 -1.44 -33.43 19.53
N ALA A 262 -1.75 -33.44 18.23
CA ALA A 262 -2.69 -34.38 17.63
C ALA A 262 -2.13 -35.81 17.58
N MET A 263 -0.85 -35.98 17.24
CA MET A 263 -0.13 -37.25 17.25
C MET A 263 0.07 -37.77 18.68
N TRP A 264 0.35 -36.88 19.63
CA TRP A 264 0.42 -37.18 21.06
C TRP A 264 -0.96 -37.53 21.64
N LYS A 265 -2.03 -36.84 21.24
CA LYS A 265 -3.42 -37.18 21.62
C LYS A 265 -3.89 -38.49 20.97
N SER A 266 -3.34 -38.87 19.81
CA SER A 266 -3.57 -40.17 19.17
C SER A 266 -2.88 -41.31 19.92
N SER A 267 -1.67 -41.10 20.46
CA SER A 267 -1.00 -42.09 21.34
C SER A 267 -1.72 -42.28 22.68
N LEU A 268 -2.60 -41.35 23.04
CA LEU A 268 -3.48 -41.52 24.18
C LEU A 268 -4.55 -42.61 23.87
N VAL A 269 -5.17 -42.69 22.69
CA VAL A 269 -6.42 -43.45 22.48
C VAL A 269 -6.26 -44.93 22.05
N LYS A 270 -5.22 -45.67 22.49
CA LYS A 270 -5.33 -47.15 22.53
C LYS A 270 -4.94 -47.73 23.88
N GLU A 271 -5.85 -48.56 24.36
CA GLU A 271 -5.88 -49.27 25.63
C GLU A 271 -4.55 -49.98 25.92
N GLY A 272 -3.90 -49.63 27.04
CA GLY A 272 -2.72 -50.32 27.58
C GLY A 272 -1.60 -49.37 28.03
N ALA A 273 -1.49 -49.19 29.35
CA ALA A 273 -0.45 -48.50 30.13
C ALA A 273 0.42 -47.44 29.38
N ARG A 274 -0.07 -46.20 29.38
CA ARG A 274 0.64 -44.97 28.99
C ARG A 274 1.67 -44.55 30.05
N ALA A 275 2.83 -45.18 30.09
CA ALA A 275 4.01 -44.58 30.71
C ALA A 275 4.95 -44.13 29.57
N ASP A 276 5.27 -42.83 29.55
CA ASP A 276 6.38 -42.24 28.77
C ASP A 276 6.18 -41.93 27.28
N CYS A 277 4.97 -41.58 26.84
CA CYS A 277 4.88 -40.72 25.66
C CYS A 277 5.07 -39.26 26.10
N ARG A 278 6.31 -38.79 26.18
CA ARG A 278 6.68 -37.37 26.11
C ARG A 278 8.01 -37.29 25.35
N THR A 279 7.98 -37.72 24.11
CA THR A 279 9.14 -37.62 23.23
C THR A 279 9.03 -36.30 22.49
N SER A 280 9.90 -35.35 22.82
CA SER A 280 10.10 -34.19 21.95
C SER A 280 10.50 -34.69 20.57
N VAL A 281 9.93 -34.13 19.50
CA VAL A 281 10.41 -34.49 18.15
C VAL A 281 11.91 -34.16 18.04
N PRO A 282 12.74 -35.14 17.68
CA PRO A 282 14.18 -34.93 17.50
C PRO A 282 14.43 -33.87 16.42
N ASP A 283 15.42 -33.01 16.63
CA ASP A 283 15.76 -31.95 15.67
C ASP A 283 15.99 -32.44 14.23
N PRO A 284 16.57 -33.63 13.97
CA PRO A 284 16.65 -34.18 12.61
C PRO A 284 15.28 -34.40 11.95
N ALA A 285 14.26 -34.82 12.71
CA ALA A 285 12.91 -35.03 12.19
C ALA A 285 12.20 -33.70 11.91
N LYS A 286 12.46 -32.66 12.70
CA LYS A 286 11.98 -31.29 12.40
C LYS A 286 12.61 -30.78 11.10
N SER A 287 13.92 -30.97 10.90
CA SER A 287 14.63 -30.56 9.69
C SER A 287 14.12 -31.28 8.43
N LEU A 288 13.80 -32.58 8.53
CA LEU A 288 13.24 -33.35 7.41
C LEU A 288 11.80 -32.94 7.05
N VAL A 289 10.98 -32.55 8.04
CA VAL A 289 9.64 -32.00 7.78
C VAL A 289 9.74 -30.63 7.13
N MET A 290 10.70 -29.81 7.55
CA MET A 290 11.01 -28.53 6.89
C MET A 290 11.48 -28.74 5.44
N GLU A 291 12.32 -29.75 5.18
CA GLU A 291 12.72 -30.15 3.82
C GLU A 291 11.53 -30.59 2.96
N TYR A 292 10.69 -31.47 3.50
CA TYR A 292 9.51 -31.99 2.81
C TYR A 292 8.49 -30.90 2.46
N CYS A 293 8.34 -29.88 3.33
CA CYS A 293 7.46 -28.74 3.08
C CYS A 293 8.09 -27.64 2.20
N GLY A 294 9.29 -27.86 1.65
CA GLY A 294 9.97 -26.92 0.74
C GLY A 294 10.67 -25.75 1.45
N PHE A 295 11.00 -25.89 2.73
CA PHE A 295 11.70 -24.89 3.54
C PHE A 295 13.20 -25.17 3.73
N THR A 296 13.77 -26.16 3.03
CA THR A 296 15.24 -26.34 2.98
C THR A 296 15.88 -25.16 2.25
N GLY A 297 16.83 -24.49 2.92
CA GLY A 297 17.43 -23.22 2.46
C GLY A 297 16.67 -21.94 2.90
N PHE A 298 15.56 -22.07 3.64
CA PHE A 298 14.78 -20.93 4.13
C PHE A 298 15.27 -20.40 5.50
N LEU A 299 16.07 -21.19 6.21
CA LEU A 299 16.68 -20.90 7.52
C LEU A 299 18.13 -21.42 7.58
N GLU A 300 18.91 -21.30 6.50
CA GLU A 300 20.36 -21.43 6.69
C GLU A 300 20.79 -20.27 7.59
N PRO A 301 21.43 -20.54 8.75
CA PRO A 301 22.07 -19.49 9.51
C PRO A 301 23.11 -18.85 8.61
N SER A 302 23.10 -17.52 8.49
CA SER A 302 24.29 -16.79 8.09
C SER A 302 25.37 -17.18 9.10
N ILE A 303 26.24 -18.14 8.75
CA ILE A 303 27.46 -18.38 9.49
C ILE A 303 28.31 -17.15 9.22
N GLU A 304 28.16 -16.12 10.06
CA GLU A 304 29.20 -15.12 10.22
C GLU A 304 30.43 -15.87 10.75
N GLY A 305 31.50 -15.75 9.97
CA GLY A 305 32.74 -16.46 10.17
C GLY A 305 33.40 -16.12 11.51
N ALA A 306 34.10 -17.14 12.00
CA ALA A 306 35.22 -17.02 12.92
C ALA A 306 36.33 -16.09 12.41
#